data_AF-A0A1A8BJV3-F1
#
_entry.id   AF-A0A1A8BJV3-F1
#
_cell.length_a   1.000
_cell.length_b   1.000
_cell.length_c   1.000
_cell.angle_alpha   90.00
_cell.angle_beta   90.00
_cell.angle_gamma   90.00
#
_symmetry.space_group_name_H-M   'P 1'
#
loop_
_entity.id
_entity.type
_entity.pdbx_description
1 polymer ?
#
loop_
_entity_poly.entity_id
_entity_poly.type
_entity_poly.pdbx_seq_one_letter_code
_entity_poly.pdbx_strand_id
1 'polypeptide(L)'
;MDKRVNGSLHPEGETGQPGTGKRRGSYLEEETNKKSEVISCIFSLKEEVGALAKALKLFEENGINLTHIESRPSRMNKEEYEFFISVN
;
A
#
# COMPACT_ATOMS: atom_id res chain seq x y z
N MET A 1 8.78 54.40 22.48
CA MET A 1 9.07 52.96 22.47
C MET A 1 10.32 52.74 21.61
N ASP A 2 11.23 51.96 22.16
CA ASP A 2 12.66 51.93 21.88
C ASP A 2 13.11 51.36 20.53
N LYS A 3 14.32 51.78 20.15
CA LYS A 3 15.09 51.50 18.94
C LYS A 3 15.53 50.04 18.83
N ARG A 4 15.81 49.56 17.60
CA ARG A 4 17.03 48.79 17.21
C ARG A 4 17.14 48.59 15.68
N VAL A 5 18.37 48.31 15.25
CA VAL A 5 19.00 48.56 13.94
C VAL A 5 19.35 47.25 13.18
N ASN A 6 19.90 47.40 11.96
CA ASN A 6 20.56 46.41 11.06
C ASN A 6 19.66 45.51 10.21
N GLY A 7 19.99 45.16 8.96
CA GLY A 7 21.22 45.32 8.17
C GLY A 7 21.30 44.20 7.11
N SER A 8 21.89 44.52 5.95
CA SER A 8 22.46 43.65 4.89
C SER A 8 21.57 42.64 4.13
N LEU A 9 21.51 42.87 2.81
CA LEU A 9 21.12 41.93 1.74
C LEU A 9 22.27 40.94 1.45
N HIS A 10 21.99 39.64 1.34
CA HIS A 10 22.64 38.65 0.45
C HIS A 10 21.86 37.31 0.51
N PRO A 11 22.04 36.39 -0.47
CA PRO A 11 21.04 35.97 -1.45
C PRO A 11 20.23 34.73 -1.06
N GLU A 12 19.07 34.58 -1.70
CA GLU A 12 18.24 33.38 -1.67
C GLU A 12 19.00 32.19 -2.29
N GLY A 13 19.29 31.18 -1.47
CA GLY A 13 19.88 29.91 -1.88
C GLY A 13 19.54 28.81 -0.89
N GLU A 14 18.81 27.81 -1.39
CA GLU A 14 18.59 26.46 -0.86
C GLU A 14 17.58 26.27 0.29
N THR A 15 16.41 25.69 -0.02
CA THR A 15 15.82 24.63 0.83
C THR A 15 15.03 23.61 0.01
N GLY A 16 15.24 22.33 0.31
CA GLY A 16 14.24 21.27 0.13
C GLY A 16 14.45 20.30 -1.03
N GLN A 17 15.21 19.22 -0.78
CA GLN A 17 15.11 17.98 -1.55
C GLN A 17 13.64 17.50 -1.54
N PRO A 18 13.07 17.01 -2.66
CA PRO A 18 11.74 16.43 -2.64
C PRO A 18 11.81 15.11 -1.85
N GLY A 19 11.32 15.16 -0.61
CA GLY A 19 11.09 13.97 0.19
C GLY A 19 10.18 13.02 -0.57
N THR A 20 10.73 11.89 -0.99
CA THR A 20 9.97 10.79 -1.56
C THR A 20 9.04 10.28 -0.47
N GLY A 21 7.80 10.76 -0.47
CA GLY A 21 6.74 10.28 0.39
C GLY A 21 6.50 8.81 0.06
N LYS A 22 7.24 7.93 0.72
CA LYS A 22 7.10 6.48 0.62
C LYS A 22 5.74 6.15 1.21
N ARG A 23 4.73 6.07 0.34
CA ARG A 23 3.36 5.64 0.68
C ARG A 23 3.48 4.24 1.27
N ARG A 24 3.53 4.15 2.60
CA ARG A 24 3.28 2.89 3.30
C ARG A 24 1.91 2.40 2.81
N GLY A 25 1.88 1.26 2.12
CA GLY A 25 0.62 0.59 1.84
C GLY A 25 -0.11 0.37 3.16
N SER A 26 -1.44 0.48 3.18
CA SER A 26 -2.24 0.27 4.39
C SER A 26 -2.32 -1.20 4.81
N TYR A 27 -1.56 -2.08 4.16
CA TYR A 27 -1.45 -3.48 4.49
C TYR A 27 -0.40 -3.61 5.59
N LEU A 28 -0.85 -3.74 6.82
CA LEU A 28 0.00 -3.94 7.99
C LEU A 28 0.40 -5.43 8.02
N GLU A 29 1.61 -5.75 7.61
CA GLU A 29 2.20 -7.06 7.88
C GLU A 29 2.49 -7.16 9.39
N GLU A 30 1.83 -8.08 10.09
CA GLU A 30 2.21 -8.41 11.47
C GLU A 30 3.52 -9.19 11.45
N GLU A 31 4.56 -8.65 12.11
CA GLU A 31 5.85 -9.34 12.28
C GLU A 31 5.68 -10.54 13.23
N THR A 32 5.24 -11.68 12.70
CA THR A 32 5.18 -12.90 13.50
C THR A 32 6.60 -13.49 13.62
N ASN A 33 7.07 -13.67 14.86
CA ASN A 33 8.36 -14.29 15.20
C ASN A 33 8.36 -15.83 14.97
N LYS A 34 7.73 -16.28 13.89
CA LYS A 34 7.77 -17.66 13.42
C LYS A 34 8.10 -17.60 11.94
N LYS A 35 9.22 -18.21 11.60
CA LYS A 35 9.67 -18.44 10.22
C LYS A 35 8.79 -19.52 9.56
N SER A 36 7.48 -19.32 9.54
CA SER A 36 6.58 -19.98 8.58
C SER A 36 6.64 -19.13 7.32
N GLU A 37 6.91 -19.74 6.16
CA GLU A 37 6.90 -19.07 4.85
C GLU A 37 5.48 -18.64 4.48
N VAL A 38 4.95 -17.63 5.18
CA VAL A 38 3.70 -16.98 4.79
C VAL A 38 4.00 -16.20 3.52
N ILE A 39 3.31 -16.54 2.43
CA ILE A 39 3.40 -15.84 1.15
C ILE A 39 2.21 -14.89 1.05
N SER A 40 2.49 -13.61 0.87
CA SER A 40 1.47 -12.57 0.67
C SER A 40 1.47 -12.07 -0.77
N CYS A 41 0.28 -11.81 -1.32
CA CYS A 41 0.10 -11.31 -2.68
C CYS A 41 -1.00 -10.25 -2.73
N ILE A 42 -0.85 -9.28 -3.62
CA ILE A 42 -1.88 -8.29 -3.93
C ILE A 42 -2.19 -8.36 -5.42
N PHE A 43 -3.48 -8.44 -5.77
CA PHE A 43 -3.95 -8.35 -7.15
C PHE A 43 -5.19 -7.46 -7.23
N SER A 44 -5.50 -6.95 -8.42
CA SER A 44 -6.72 -6.16 -8.65
C SER A 44 -7.66 -6.90 -9.60
N LEU A 45 -8.96 -6.78 -9.36
CA LEU A 45 -10.01 -7.29 -10.23
C LEU A 45 -10.99 -6.18 -10.55
N LYS A 46 -11.56 -6.20 -11.76
CA LYS A 46 -12.70 -5.34 -12.09
C LYS A 46 -13.90 -5.69 -11.21
N GLU A 47 -14.69 -4.68 -10.86
CA GLU A 47 -15.94 -4.85 -10.13
C GLU A 47 -16.99 -5.49 -11.04
N GLU A 48 -17.07 -6.81 -10.97
CA GLU A 48 -18.09 -7.62 -11.64
C GLU A 48 -18.59 -8.75 -10.75
N VAL A 49 -19.83 -9.19 -10.99
CA VAL A 49 -20.42 -10.32 -10.25
C VAL A 49 -19.56 -11.56 -10.47
N GLY A 50 -19.07 -12.12 -9.36
CA GLY A 50 -18.28 -13.35 -9.36
C GLY A 50 -16.81 -13.20 -9.75
N ALA A 51 -16.28 -11.99 -9.97
CA ALA A 51 -14.86 -11.80 -10.29
C ALA A 51 -13.94 -12.46 -9.26
N LEU A 52 -14.18 -12.18 -7.98
CA LEU A 52 -13.39 -12.78 -6.90
C LEU A 52 -13.56 -14.30 -6.85
N ALA A 53 -14.78 -14.82 -7.04
CA ALA A 53 -15.02 -16.26 -7.04
C ALA A 53 -14.22 -16.97 -8.15
N LYS A 54 -14.18 -16.39 -9.36
CA LYS A 54 -13.35 -16.91 -10.47
C LYS A 54 -11.87 -16.92 -10.10
N ALA A 55 -11.37 -15.87 -9.45
CA ALA A 55 -9.97 -15.81 -9.01
C ALA A 55 -9.67 -16.85 -7.90
N LEU A 56 -10.54 -16.99 -6.91
CA LEU A 56 -10.38 -17.96 -5.82
C LEU A 56 -10.42 -19.41 -6.30
N LYS A 57 -11.18 -19.68 -7.36
CA LYS A 57 -11.22 -20.99 -8.01
C LYS A 57 -9.84 -21.48 -8.46
N LEU A 58 -8.95 -20.57 -8.87
CA LEU A 58 -7.59 -20.93 -9.25
C LEU A 58 -6.80 -21.48 -8.04
N PHE A 59 -6.99 -20.91 -6.84
CA PHE A 59 -6.34 -21.41 -5.63
C PHE A 59 -6.88 -22.79 -5.25
N GLU A 60 -8.21 -22.95 -5.29
CA GLU A 60 -8.88 -24.23 -5.04
C GLU A 60 -8.39 -25.33 -6.01
N GLU A 61 -8.36 -25.04 -7.32
CA GLU A 61 -7.91 -25.98 -8.36
C GLU A 61 -6.44 -26.39 -8.21
N ASN A 62 -5.62 -25.56 -7.56
CA ASN A 62 -4.21 -25.86 -7.25
C ASN A 62 -4.00 -26.41 -5.83
N GLY A 63 -5.07 -26.65 -5.05
CA GLY A 63 -4.97 -27.14 -3.68
C GLY A 63 -4.34 -26.14 -2.70
N ILE A 64 -4.39 -24.85 -3.02
CA ILE A 64 -3.84 -23.76 -2.20
C ILE A 64 -4.96 -23.17 -1.35
N ASN A 65 -4.75 -23.14 -0.04
CA ASN A 65 -5.69 -22.52 0.90
C ASN A 65 -5.21 -21.12 1.29
N LEU A 66 -6.13 -20.15 1.28
CA LEU A 66 -5.87 -18.83 1.83
C LEU A 66 -6.00 -18.85 3.35
N THR A 67 -5.07 -18.19 4.04
CA THR A 67 -5.15 -17.95 5.49
C THR A 67 -5.68 -16.57 5.82
N HIS A 68 -5.56 -15.62 4.89
CA HIS A 68 -6.17 -14.30 4.98
C HIS A 68 -6.61 -13.81 3.60
N ILE A 69 -7.72 -13.09 3.56
CA ILE A 69 -8.15 -12.32 2.40
C ILE A 69 -8.85 -11.04 2.86
N GLU A 70 -8.43 -9.92 2.28
CA GLU A 70 -9.10 -8.64 2.46
C GLU A 70 -9.19 -7.89 1.13
N SER A 71 -10.22 -7.06 0.99
CA SER A 71 -10.47 -6.28 -0.20
C SER A 71 -10.59 -4.80 0.12
N ARG A 72 -10.15 -3.94 -0.79
CA ARG A 72 -10.40 -2.51 -0.75
C ARG A 72 -10.68 -1.96 -2.15
N PRO A 73 -11.48 -0.88 -2.28
CA PRO A 73 -11.58 -0.16 -3.55
C PRO A 73 -10.19 0.27 -4.03
N SER A 74 -9.91 0.11 -5.32
CA SER A 74 -8.62 0.52 -5.88
C SER A 74 -8.46 2.04 -5.78
N ARG A 75 -7.25 2.47 -5.42
CA ARG A 75 -6.91 3.90 -5.33
C ARG A 75 -6.61 4.50 -6.70
N MET A 76 -6.30 3.66 -7.67
CA MET A 76 -5.84 4.05 -9.01
C MET A 76 -6.94 3.91 -10.06
N ASN A 77 -7.84 2.93 -9.89
CA ASN A 77 -8.94 2.67 -10.82
C ASN A 77 -10.26 2.50 -10.04
N LYS A 78 -11.27 3.33 -10.35
CA LYS A 78 -12.56 3.31 -9.63
C LYS A 78 -13.43 2.10 -9.97
N GLU A 79 -13.12 1.39 -11.05
CA GLU A 79 -13.85 0.21 -11.50
C GLU A 79 -13.21 -1.10 -10.99
N GLU A 80 -12.22 -1.02 -10.10
CA GLU A 80 -11.47 -2.17 -9.61
C GLU A 80 -11.42 -2.22 -8.09
N TYR A 81 -11.27 -3.43 -7.57
CA TYR A 81 -10.92 -3.72 -6.19
C TYR A 81 -9.53 -4.33 -6.13
N GLU A 82 -8.76 -3.92 -5.14
CA GLU A 82 -7.51 -4.54 -4.75
C GLU A 82 -7.79 -5.58 -3.68
N PHE A 83 -7.26 -6.80 -3.85
CA PHE A 83 -7.33 -7.89 -2.89
C PHE A 83 -5.93 -8.18 -2.37
N PHE A 84 -5.79 -8.18 -1.05
CA PHE A 84 -4.60 -8.70 -0.37
C PHE A 84 -4.94 -10.09 0.16
N ILE A 85 -4.04 -11.03 -0.08
CA ILE A 85 -4.17 -12.41 0.39
C ILE A 85 -2.88 -12.88 1.05
N SER A 86 -3.03 -13.83 1.98
CA SER A 86 -1.93 -14.58 2.55
C SER A 86 -2.20 -16.08 2.45
N VAL A 87 -1.16 -16.86 2.20
CA VAL A 87 -1.15 -18.33 2.19
C VAL A 87 0.00 -18.85 3.06
N ASN A 88 -0.13 -20.07 3.57
CA ASN A 88 0.91 -20.77 4.35
C ASN A 88 1.58 -21.88 3.56
#